data_AF-A0A1I4WUB0-F1
#
_entry.id   AF-A0A1I4WUB0-F1
#
_cell.length_a   1.000
_cell.length_b   1.000
_cell.length_c   1.000
_cell.angle_alpha   90.00
_cell.angle_beta   90.00
_cell.angle_gamma   90.00
#
_symmetry.space_group_name_H-M   'P 1'
#
loop_
_entity.id
_entity.type
_entity.pdbx_description
1 polymer ?
#
loop_
_entity_poly.entity_id
_entity_poly.type
_entity_poly.pdbx_seq_one_letter_code
_entity_poly.pdbx_strand_id
1 'polypeptide(L)'
;MSRVADPIPPEISGHGADGKPHVAYLPLIDAGHSDATGDVLGVGVLVPEDRADLTEAVGSALAAGFQLRLSGAHLRLRRRSVVGTPLDAQWWLRRSRRWASVTPMVLDRFSGRSEEEAEIGRACLRAGLPEPTSVTAGRDPMLRGGAFLGRRDLARQEKGPRPFMHVLLEFPTPVHGPVLLGAQRYLGMGLCAPRP
;
A
#
# COMPACT_ATOMS: atom_id res chain seq x y z
N MET A 1 -0.19 15.48 6.47
CA MET A 1 0.80 16.41 5.90
C MET A 1 0.74 17.79 6.55
N SER A 2 -0.40 18.50 6.56
CA SER A 2 -0.57 19.84 7.18
C SER A 2 -0.38 19.94 8.72
N ARG A 3 0.08 18.86 9.36
CA ARG A 3 0.24 18.72 10.81
C ARG A 3 1.68 18.42 11.22
N VAL A 4 2.56 18.29 10.23
CA VAL A 4 3.99 18.06 10.40
C VAL A 4 4.66 19.43 10.30
N ALA A 5 5.79 19.61 11.00
CA ALA A 5 6.54 20.86 10.96
C ALA A 5 6.84 21.28 9.52
N ASP A 6 6.85 22.59 9.26
CA ASP A 6 7.22 23.18 7.96
C ASP A 6 8.71 23.61 8.00
N PRO A 7 9.56 23.15 7.07
CA PRO A 7 9.26 22.29 5.92
C PRO A 7 8.91 20.85 6.30
N ILE A 8 7.88 20.29 5.64
CA ILE A 8 7.50 18.88 5.82
C ILE A 8 8.70 18.01 5.40
N PRO A 9 9.21 17.11 6.28
CA PRO A 9 10.27 16.20 5.92
C PRO A 9 9.93 15.41 4.64
N PRO A 10 10.84 15.37 3.65
CA PRO A 10 10.68 14.58 2.42
C PRO A 10 10.29 13.13 2.69
N GLU A 11 10.78 12.54 3.78
CA GLU A 11 10.54 11.17 4.18
C GLU A 11 9.13 10.94 4.74
N ILE A 12 8.42 12.00 5.13
CA ILE A 12 7.03 11.92 5.54
C ILE A 12 6.11 12.11 4.33
N SER A 13 6.41 13.07 3.47
CA SER A 13 5.59 13.40 2.30
C SER A 13 5.84 12.49 1.08
N GLY A 14 7.00 11.83 1.03
CA GLY A 14 7.54 11.16 -0.14
C GLY A 14 7.92 12.12 -1.29
N HIS A 15 7.89 13.44 -1.07
CA HIS A 15 8.28 14.43 -2.08
C HIS A 15 9.74 14.84 -1.87
N GLY A 16 10.59 14.66 -2.89
CA GLY A 16 12.03 14.94 -2.78
C GLY A 16 12.82 13.87 -2.02
N ALA A 17 12.20 12.73 -1.70
CA ALA A 17 12.85 11.55 -1.11
C ALA A 17 13.33 10.55 -2.18
N ASP A 18 13.72 11.04 -3.36
CA ASP A 18 14.10 10.19 -4.49
C ASP A 18 15.26 9.27 -4.11
N GLY A 19 15.05 7.96 -4.25
CA GLY A 19 16.04 6.94 -3.89
C GLY A 19 16.23 6.72 -2.39
N LYS A 20 15.46 7.39 -1.52
CA LYS A 20 15.52 7.22 -0.06
C LYS A 20 14.27 6.50 0.47
N PRO A 21 14.43 5.55 1.42
CA PRO A 21 13.30 5.01 2.17
C PRO A 21 12.49 6.14 2.83
N HIS A 22 11.17 6.07 2.71
CA HIS A 22 10.24 7.03 3.28
C HIS A 22 8.96 6.33 3.73
N VAL A 23 8.12 7.06 4.46
CA VAL A 23 6.90 6.50 5.05
C VAL A 23 5.94 6.02 3.97
N ALA A 24 5.41 4.82 4.15
CA ALA A 24 4.29 4.28 3.37
C ALA A 24 2.99 4.35 4.18
N TYR A 25 1.92 4.81 3.54
CA TYR A 25 0.57 4.85 4.11
C TYR A 25 -0.28 3.78 3.45
N LEU A 26 -0.78 2.83 4.25
CA LEU A 26 -1.45 1.62 3.75
C LEU A 26 -2.93 1.62 4.11
N PRO A 27 -3.85 1.48 3.14
CA PRO A 27 -5.24 1.18 3.45
C PRO A 27 -5.33 -0.29 3.87
N LEU A 28 -5.62 -0.54 5.14
CA LEU A 28 -5.82 -1.90 5.64
C LEU A 28 -7.27 -2.28 5.37
N ILE A 29 -7.47 -3.03 4.27
CA ILE A 29 -8.78 -3.33 3.70
C ILE A 29 -9.24 -4.72 4.17
N ASP A 30 -10.53 -4.87 4.43
CA ASP A 30 -11.18 -6.16 4.68
C ASP A 30 -11.14 -7.03 3.41
N ALA A 31 -10.17 -7.95 3.34
CA ALA A 31 -9.87 -8.71 2.14
C ALA A 31 -9.37 -10.13 2.46
N GLY A 32 -9.44 -11.05 1.50
CA GLY A 32 -8.74 -12.34 1.60
C GLY A 32 -9.46 -13.47 2.33
N HIS A 33 -10.72 -13.27 2.69
CA HIS A 33 -11.61 -14.32 3.23
C HIS A 33 -12.96 -14.35 2.50
N SER A 34 -13.74 -15.41 2.74
CA SER A 34 -15.04 -15.68 2.10
C SER A 34 -16.06 -14.56 2.26
N ASP A 35 -15.96 -13.81 3.36
CA ASP A 35 -16.93 -12.80 3.77
C ASP A 35 -16.40 -11.37 3.62
N ALA A 36 -15.20 -11.20 3.05
CA ALA A 36 -14.55 -9.91 2.89
C ALA A 36 -15.42 -8.90 2.11
N THR A 37 -15.61 -7.71 2.66
CA THR A 37 -16.48 -6.65 2.10
C THR A 37 -15.71 -5.63 1.26
N GLY A 38 -14.40 -5.50 1.49
CA GLY A 38 -13.57 -4.44 0.88
C GLY A 38 -13.62 -3.10 1.62
N ASP A 39 -14.15 -3.08 2.85
CA ASP A 39 -14.15 -1.88 3.68
C ASP A 39 -12.74 -1.53 4.17
N VAL A 40 -12.45 -0.22 4.30
CA VAL A 40 -11.20 0.23 4.92
C VAL A 40 -11.33 0.12 6.44
N LEU A 41 -10.66 -0.87 7.03
CA LEU A 41 -10.66 -1.14 8.47
C LEU A 41 -9.71 -0.22 9.23
N GLY A 42 -8.68 0.30 8.56
CA GLY A 42 -7.70 1.18 9.18
C GLY A 42 -6.65 1.71 8.21
N VAL A 43 -5.72 2.50 8.75
CA VAL A 43 -4.55 2.99 8.02
C VAL A 43 -3.30 2.50 8.72
N GLY A 44 -2.50 1.70 8.02
CA GLY A 44 -1.16 1.30 8.43
C GLY A 44 -0.14 2.38 8.07
N VAL A 45 0.87 2.54 8.91
CA VAL A 45 2.01 3.42 8.63
C VAL A 45 3.28 2.57 8.73
N LEU A 46 3.95 2.39 7.60
CA LEU A 46 5.26 1.74 7.55
C LEU A 46 6.33 2.81 7.55
N VAL A 47 7.27 2.68 8.47
CA VAL A 47 8.39 3.61 8.66
C VAL A 47 9.68 2.83 8.42
N PRO A 48 10.68 3.41 7.72
CA PRO A 48 12.00 2.78 7.59
C PRO A 48 12.60 2.46 8.97
N GLU A 49 13.26 1.30 9.09
CA GLU A 49 13.74 0.76 10.38
C GLU A 49 14.62 1.76 11.16
N ASP A 50 15.52 2.46 10.47
CA ASP A 50 16.46 3.41 11.07
C ASP A 50 15.88 4.81 11.31
N ARG A 51 14.55 4.97 11.25
CA ARG A 51 13.86 6.27 11.28
C ARG A 51 12.78 6.37 12.36
N ALA A 52 13.14 6.02 13.59
CA ALA A 52 12.26 6.13 14.76
C ALA A 52 11.71 7.56 14.97
N ASP A 53 12.46 8.58 14.56
CA ASP A 53 12.02 9.99 14.55
C ASP A 53 10.74 10.20 13.72
N LEU A 54 10.59 9.48 12.62
CA LEU A 54 9.40 9.56 11.77
C LEU A 54 8.20 8.88 12.41
N THR A 55 8.40 7.79 13.17
CA THR A 55 7.33 7.14 13.94
C THR A 55 6.78 8.10 14.99
N GLU A 56 7.64 8.79 15.72
CA GLU A 56 7.23 9.79 16.71
C GLU A 56 6.51 10.97 16.05
N ALA A 57 7.05 11.51 14.95
CA ALA A 57 6.45 12.62 14.23
C ALA A 57 5.04 12.28 13.71
N VAL A 58 4.86 11.10 13.10
CA VAL A 58 3.54 10.63 12.64
C VAL A 58 2.61 10.38 13.82
N GLY A 59 3.10 9.74 14.89
CA GLY A 59 2.33 9.46 16.10
C GLY A 59 1.80 10.73 16.77
N SER A 60 2.66 11.74 16.91
CA SER A 60 2.32 13.05 17.46
C SER A 60 1.28 13.78 16.60
N ALA A 61 1.49 13.79 15.27
CA ALA A 61 0.55 14.40 14.33
C ALA A 61 -0.85 13.77 14.37
N LEU A 62 -0.94 12.47 14.66
CA LEU A 62 -2.20 11.72 14.79
C LEU A 62 -2.82 11.78 16.20
N ALA A 63 -2.03 12.08 17.23
CA ALA A 63 -2.53 12.20 18.61
C ALA A 63 -3.44 13.42 18.76
N ALA A 64 -3.12 14.52 18.08
CA ALA A 64 -3.99 15.69 18.01
C ALA A 64 -5.19 15.39 17.08
N GLY A 65 -6.42 15.50 17.61
CA GLY A 65 -7.61 15.38 16.76
C GLY A 65 -7.56 16.34 15.57
N PHE A 66 -7.98 15.89 14.39
CA PHE A 66 -7.88 16.65 13.15
C PHE A 66 -9.16 16.61 12.33
N GLN A 67 -9.30 17.58 11.43
CA GLN A 67 -10.41 17.64 10.51
C GLN A 67 -10.00 17.02 9.17
N LEU A 68 -10.82 16.11 8.66
CA LEU A 68 -10.68 15.51 7.34
C LEU A 68 -11.83 15.99 6.47
N ARG A 69 -11.50 16.59 5.32
CA ARG A 69 -12.48 16.96 4.29
C ARG A 69 -12.42 15.91 3.19
N LEU A 70 -13.53 15.23 2.98
CA LEU A 70 -13.77 14.30 1.89
C LEU A 70 -14.81 14.91 0.96
N SER A 71 -14.88 14.41 -0.27
CA SER A 71 -15.95 14.79 -1.20
C SER A 71 -17.30 14.46 -0.58
N GLY A 72 -18.05 15.49 -0.19
CA GLY A 72 -19.37 15.35 0.44
C GLY A 72 -19.36 15.10 1.96
N ALA A 73 -18.20 15.10 2.64
CA ALA A 73 -18.16 14.94 4.09
C ALA A 73 -17.07 15.77 4.76
N HIS A 74 -17.37 16.29 5.95
CA HIS A 74 -16.39 16.93 6.83
C HIS A 74 -16.37 16.18 8.17
N LEU A 75 -15.28 15.48 8.43
CA LEU A 75 -15.12 14.62 9.60
C LEU A 75 -14.17 15.29 10.60
N ARG A 76 -14.49 15.22 11.90
CA ARG A 76 -13.53 15.53 12.96
C ARG A 76 -13.05 14.22 13.58
N LEU A 77 -11.86 13.82 13.18
CA LEU A 77 -11.18 12.62 13.65
C LEU A 77 -10.46 12.91 14.97
N ARG A 78 -10.50 11.94 15.88
CA ARG A 78 -9.77 11.97 17.16
C ARG A 78 -9.27 10.55 17.40
N ARG A 79 -8.06 10.41 17.94
CA ARG A 79 -7.56 9.10 18.34
C ARG A 79 -8.51 8.52 19.40
N ARG A 80 -9.02 7.31 19.15
CA ARG A 80 -9.74 6.50 20.12
C ARG A 80 -8.98 5.19 20.30
N SER A 81 -8.79 4.78 21.54
CA SER A 81 -8.44 3.40 21.85
C SER A 81 -9.73 2.59 21.67
N VAL A 82 -9.80 1.80 20.61
CA VAL A 82 -10.93 0.90 20.37
C VAL A 82 -10.54 -0.48 20.89
N VAL A 83 -11.39 -1.07 21.73
CA VAL A 83 -11.26 -2.47 22.13
C VAL A 83 -11.96 -3.31 21.05
N GLY A 84 -11.29 -4.31 20.50
CA GLY A 84 -11.87 -5.25 19.53
C GLY A 84 -11.95 -4.75 18.09
N THR A 85 -10.92 -4.05 17.59
CA THR A 85 -10.83 -3.76 16.15
C THR A 85 -10.84 -5.04 15.32
N PRO A 86 -11.62 -5.12 14.23
CA PRO A 86 -11.58 -6.25 13.29
C PRO A 86 -10.24 -6.35 12.54
N LEU A 87 -9.36 -5.36 12.72
CA LEU A 87 -8.05 -5.32 12.11
C LEU A 87 -7.07 -6.26 12.84
N ASP A 88 -6.78 -7.41 12.23
CA ASP A 88 -5.65 -8.24 12.61
C ASP A 88 -4.36 -7.73 11.94
N ALA A 89 -3.58 -6.93 12.66
CA ALA A 89 -2.28 -6.46 12.19
C ALA A 89 -1.30 -7.62 11.92
N GLN A 90 -1.39 -8.72 12.67
CA GLN A 90 -0.49 -9.86 12.50
C GLN A 90 -0.71 -10.51 11.14
N TRP A 91 -1.95 -10.56 10.65
CA TRP A 91 -2.25 -11.10 9.32
C TRP A 91 -1.44 -10.41 8.22
N TRP A 92 -1.33 -9.08 8.24
CA TRP A 92 -0.55 -8.32 7.26
C TRP A 92 0.97 -8.55 7.36
N LEU A 93 1.48 -8.89 8.55
CA LEU A 93 2.90 -9.13 8.83
C LEU A 93 3.31 -10.60 8.61
N ARG A 94 2.36 -11.49 8.26
CA ARG A 94 2.64 -12.91 8.08
C ARG A 94 3.68 -13.16 6.99
N ARG A 95 4.40 -14.26 7.15
CA ARG A 95 5.21 -14.83 6.08
C ARG A 95 4.32 -15.65 5.14
N SER A 96 4.46 -15.45 3.84
CA SER A 96 3.84 -16.31 2.83
C SER A 96 4.69 -16.39 1.57
N ARG A 97 4.53 -17.50 0.83
CA ARG A 97 5.01 -17.62 -0.54
C ARG A 97 4.06 -16.98 -1.53
N ARG A 98 2.78 -16.88 -1.19
CA ARG A 98 1.72 -16.45 -2.11
C ARG A 98 1.14 -15.12 -1.67
N TRP A 99 1.02 -14.20 -2.61
CA TRP A 99 0.56 -12.85 -2.36
C TRP A 99 -0.44 -12.42 -3.43
N ALA A 100 -1.42 -11.61 -3.04
CA ALA A 100 -2.36 -10.98 -3.95
C ALA A 100 -2.53 -9.51 -3.62
N SER A 101 -2.55 -8.65 -4.63
CA SER A 101 -2.75 -7.23 -4.39
C SER A 101 -4.20 -6.92 -4.02
N VAL A 102 -4.38 -6.25 -2.87
CA VAL A 102 -5.68 -5.74 -2.39
C VAL A 102 -5.96 -4.33 -2.90
N THR A 103 -4.92 -3.57 -3.26
CA THR A 103 -5.03 -2.35 -4.07
C THR A 103 -4.22 -2.53 -5.35
N PRO A 104 -4.64 -1.96 -6.49
CA PRO A 104 -3.93 -2.20 -7.73
C PRO A 104 -2.50 -1.66 -7.67
N MET A 105 -1.57 -2.42 -8.23
CA MET A 105 -0.18 -2.02 -8.43
C MET A 105 -0.10 -1.08 -9.62
N VAL A 106 0.50 0.10 -9.43
CA VAL A 106 0.86 1.02 -10.53
C VAL A 106 2.27 0.66 -11.00
N LEU A 107 2.46 0.33 -12.29
CA LEU A 107 3.76 -0.12 -12.77
C LEU A 107 4.84 0.98 -12.66
N ASP A 108 6.05 0.57 -12.24
CA ASP A 108 7.22 1.46 -12.14
C ASP A 108 7.65 2.01 -13.51
N ARG A 109 7.42 1.24 -14.57
CA ARG A 109 7.73 1.60 -15.95
C ARG A 109 6.58 1.20 -16.86
N PHE A 110 6.39 1.98 -17.93
CA PHE A 110 5.49 1.55 -18.99
C PHE A 110 6.12 0.36 -19.71
N SER A 111 5.44 -0.77 -19.65
CA SER A 111 5.73 -1.96 -20.44
C SER A 111 4.61 -2.14 -21.47
N GLY A 112 4.93 -2.70 -22.64
CA GLY A 112 3.89 -3.22 -23.52
C GLY A 112 3.06 -4.28 -22.78
N ARG A 113 1.82 -4.54 -23.21
CA ARG A 113 0.92 -5.50 -22.55
C ARG A 113 1.53 -6.89 -22.39
N SER A 114 2.31 -7.35 -23.36
CA SER A 114 3.00 -8.65 -23.31
C SER A 114 4.13 -8.72 -22.28
N GLU A 115 4.58 -7.58 -21.76
CA GLU A 115 5.75 -7.45 -20.87
C GLU A 115 5.36 -7.06 -19.45
N GLU A 116 4.05 -6.94 -19.15
CA GLU A 116 3.57 -6.50 -17.83
C GLU A 116 4.02 -7.45 -16.70
N GLU A 117 3.92 -8.77 -16.91
CA GLU A 117 4.34 -9.77 -15.91
C GLU A 117 5.87 -9.75 -15.68
N ALA A 118 6.66 -9.60 -16.74
CA ALA A 118 8.10 -9.45 -16.65
C ALA A 118 8.50 -8.14 -15.92
N GLU A 119 7.74 -7.05 -16.11
CA GLU A 119 7.95 -5.81 -15.36
C GLU A 119 7.56 -5.94 -13.88
N ILE A 120 6.51 -6.69 -13.55
CA ILE A 120 6.13 -7.01 -12.17
C ILE A 120 7.22 -7.85 -11.49
N GLY A 121 7.80 -8.83 -12.18
CA GLY A 121 8.95 -9.59 -11.67
C GLY A 121 10.15 -8.69 -11.36
N ARG A 122 10.48 -7.77 -12.27
CA ARG A 122 11.52 -6.75 -12.04
C ARG A 122 11.17 -5.79 -10.89
N ALA A 123 9.90 -5.48 -10.68
CA ALA A 123 9.45 -4.66 -9.54
C ALA A 123 9.67 -5.37 -8.21
N CYS A 124 9.47 -6.69 -8.15
CA CYS A 124 9.79 -7.49 -6.96
C CYS A 124 11.27 -7.38 -6.60
N LEU A 125 12.16 -7.55 -7.59
CA LEU A 125 13.60 -7.42 -7.39
C LEU A 125 14.00 -6.01 -6.92
N ARG A 126 13.43 -4.96 -7.53
CA ARG A 126 13.67 -3.57 -7.11
C ARG A 126 13.16 -3.28 -5.68
N ALA A 127 12.15 -4.00 -5.23
CA ALA A 127 11.63 -3.91 -3.86
C ALA A 127 12.46 -4.74 -2.86
N GLY A 128 13.53 -5.41 -3.29
CA GLY A 128 14.35 -6.28 -2.45
C GLY A 128 13.71 -7.64 -2.17
N LEU A 129 12.67 -8.02 -2.91
CA LEU A 129 12.02 -9.32 -2.81
C LEU A 129 12.74 -10.35 -3.69
N PRO A 130 12.61 -11.66 -3.39
CA PRO A 130 13.06 -12.71 -4.30
C PRO A 130 12.39 -12.59 -5.67
N GLU A 131 13.03 -13.14 -6.71
CA GLU A 131 12.37 -13.32 -8.00
C GLU A 131 11.15 -14.24 -7.84
N PRO A 132 9.95 -13.83 -8.28
CA PRO A 132 8.77 -14.68 -8.18
C PRO A 132 8.86 -15.87 -9.14
N THR A 133 8.44 -17.04 -8.69
CA THR A 133 8.29 -18.24 -9.53
C THR A 133 7.06 -18.18 -10.43
N SER A 134 6.07 -17.36 -10.06
CA SER A 134 4.88 -17.12 -10.87
C SER A 134 4.37 -15.70 -10.65
N VAL A 135 3.95 -15.06 -11.74
CA VAL A 135 3.27 -13.77 -11.77
C VAL A 135 2.00 -13.95 -12.58
N THR A 136 0.88 -13.43 -12.10
CA THR A 136 -0.34 -13.29 -12.89
C THR A 136 -0.87 -11.89 -12.72
N ALA A 137 -1.15 -11.20 -13.83
CA ALA A 137 -1.65 -9.85 -13.80
C ALA A 137 -3.09 -9.76 -14.34
N GLY A 138 -3.92 -8.91 -13.74
CA GLY A 138 -5.32 -8.73 -14.14
C GLY A 138 -5.85 -7.35 -13.83
N ARG A 139 -6.88 -6.89 -14.55
CA ARG A 139 -7.48 -5.57 -14.28
C ARG A 139 -8.41 -5.59 -13.07
N ASP A 140 -9.01 -6.73 -12.79
CA ASP A 140 -9.93 -6.92 -11.67
C ASP A 140 -9.21 -7.47 -10.44
N PRO A 141 -9.68 -7.17 -9.22
CA PRO A 141 -9.18 -7.78 -8.00
C PRO A 141 -9.26 -9.31 -8.04
N MET A 142 -8.13 -9.96 -7.77
CA MET A 142 -8.01 -11.42 -7.73
C MET A 142 -8.21 -12.00 -6.32
N LEU A 143 -8.63 -11.15 -5.39
CA LEU A 143 -8.94 -11.49 -4.00
C LEU A 143 -10.26 -10.83 -3.62
N ARG A 144 -11.12 -11.57 -2.91
CA ARG A 144 -12.38 -11.01 -2.37
C ARG A 144 -12.05 -9.85 -1.42
N GLY A 145 -12.85 -8.77 -1.51
CA GLY A 145 -12.60 -7.52 -0.79
C GLY A 145 -11.47 -6.67 -1.36
N GLY A 146 -10.80 -7.09 -2.45
CA GLY A 146 -9.84 -6.23 -3.12
C GLY A 146 -10.50 -5.00 -3.75
N ALA A 147 -9.82 -3.85 -3.69
CA ALA A 147 -10.34 -2.57 -4.13
C ALA A 147 -10.45 -2.52 -5.66
N PHE A 148 -11.66 -2.34 -6.17
CA PHE A 148 -11.93 -2.11 -7.59
C PHE A 148 -11.77 -0.62 -7.92
N LEU A 149 -10.55 -0.20 -8.26
CA LEU A 149 -10.22 1.21 -8.49
C LEU A 149 -10.01 1.54 -9.97
N GLY A 150 -10.51 2.69 -10.39
CA GLY A 150 -10.26 3.25 -11.71
C GLY A 150 -9.09 4.23 -11.71
N ARG A 151 -8.74 4.74 -12.90
CA ARG A 151 -7.62 5.68 -13.08
C ARG A 151 -7.75 6.95 -12.23
N ARG A 152 -8.98 7.42 -12.01
CA ARG A 152 -9.26 8.64 -11.23
C ARG A 152 -9.06 8.43 -9.73
N ASP A 153 -9.05 7.18 -9.28
CA ASP A 153 -8.92 6.81 -7.88
C ASP A 153 -7.45 6.57 -7.48
N LEU A 154 -6.52 6.57 -8.44
CA LEU A 154 -5.09 6.46 -8.18
C LEU A 154 -4.60 7.65 -7.35
N ALA A 155 -3.76 7.36 -6.36
CA ALA A 155 -3.28 8.34 -5.37
C ALA A 155 -2.57 9.55 -5.98
N ARG A 156 -1.85 9.35 -7.10
CA ARG A 156 -1.28 10.46 -7.89
C ARG A 156 -1.74 10.37 -9.35
N GLN A 157 -2.25 11.50 -9.82
CA GLN A 157 -2.53 11.70 -11.24
C GLN A 157 -1.25 12.15 -11.94
N GLU A 158 -0.72 11.29 -12.80
CA GLU A 158 0.50 11.57 -13.55
C GLU A 158 0.22 12.16 -14.93
N LYS A 159 1.21 12.87 -15.51
CA LYS A 159 1.14 13.49 -16.85
C LYS A 159 0.99 12.49 -18.01
N GLY A 160 0.79 11.20 -17.72
CA GLY A 160 0.47 10.13 -18.67
C GLY A 160 -0.21 8.93 -17.98
N PRO A 161 -0.91 8.05 -18.71
CA PRO A 161 -1.51 6.86 -18.12
C PRO A 161 -0.41 5.83 -17.81
N ARG A 162 -0.03 5.71 -16.54
CA ARG A 162 0.69 4.51 -16.09
C ARG A 162 -0.27 3.33 -16.04
N PRO A 163 0.11 2.17 -16.61
CA PRO A 163 -0.65 0.95 -16.42
C PRO A 163 -0.74 0.63 -14.93
N PHE A 164 -1.92 0.19 -14.52
CA PHE A 164 -2.15 -0.32 -13.18
C PHE A 164 -3.00 -1.59 -13.28
N MET A 165 -2.77 -2.51 -12.35
CA MET A 165 -3.38 -3.84 -12.37
C MET A 165 -3.31 -4.49 -11.00
N HIS A 166 -4.17 -5.47 -10.76
CA HIS A 166 -3.97 -6.41 -9.68
C HIS A 166 -2.97 -7.49 -10.09
N VAL A 167 -2.27 -8.01 -9.09
CA VAL A 167 -1.23 -9.03 -9.26
C VAL A 167 -1.43 -10.18 -8.29
N LEU A 168 -1.16 -11.39 -8.76
CA LEU A 168 -0.89 -12.57 -7.96
C LEU A 168 0.59 -12.92 -8.10
N LEU A 169 1.21 -13.27 -6.99
CA LEU A 169 2.62 -13.59 -6.92
C LEU A 169 2.82 -14.90 -6.16
N GLU A 170 3.76 -15.71 -6.62
CA GLU A 170 4.31 -16.83 -5.87
C GLU A 170 5.84 -16.71 -5.81
N PHE A 171 6.41 -16.83 -4.63
CA PHE A 171 7.85 -16.77 -4.36
C PHE A 171 8.41 -18.17 -4.06
N PRO A 172 9.72 -18.39 -4.34
CA PRO A 172 10.36 -19.67 -4.04
C PRO A 172 10.46 -19.94 -2.53
N THR A 173 10.52 -18.88 -1.72
CA THR A 173 10.60 -18.95 -0.25
C THR A 173 9.59 -18.01 0.41
N PRO A 174 9.16 -18.26 1.66
CA PRO A 174 8.26 -17.37 2.38
C PRO A 174 8.87 -15.98 2.61
N VAL A 175 8.21 -14.95 2.08
CA VAL A 175 8.54 -13.52 2.22
C VAL A 175 7.76 -12.93 3.39
N HIS A 176 8.36 -12.00 4.15
CA HIS A 176 7.68 -11.26 5.21
C HIS A 176 6.78 -10.15 4.64
N GLY A 177 5.58 -10.00 5.22
CA GLY A 177 4.64 -8.96 4.84
C GLY A 177 4.84 -7.61 5.55
N PRO A 178 4.11 -6.58 5.07
CA PRO A 178 3.30 -6.61 3.86
C PRO A 178 4.16 -6.46 2.59
N VAL A 179 3.76 -7.12 1.50
CA VAL A 179 4.40 -6.91 0.19
C VAL A 179 3.84 -5.65 -0.47
N LEU A 180 4.73 -4.73 -0.83
CA LEU A 180 4.39 -3.44 -1.45
C LEU A 180 5.11 -3.30 -2.79
N LEU A 181 4.35 -3.06 -3.88
CA LEU A 181 4.92 -3.00 -5.22
C LEU A 181 4.44 -1.80 -6.04
N GLY A 182 5.33 -1.33 -6.93
CA GLY A 182 5.00 -0.32 -7.92
C GLY A 182 5.24 1.13 -7.51
N ALA A 183 4.96 2.03 -8.43
CA ALA A 183 5.36 3.44 -8.39
C ALA A 183 4.65 4.24 -7.28
N GLN A 184 3.43 3.82 -6.91
CA GLN A 184 2.59 4.50 -5.92
C GLN A 184 2.46 3.71 -4.62
N ARG A 185 3.37 2.77 -4.36
CA ARG A 185 3.30 1.85 -3.20
C ARG A 185 3.34 2.52 -1.83
N TYR A 186 3.92 3.71 -1.75
CA TYR A 186 3.97 4.51 -0.53
C TYR A 186 2.68 5.31 -0.27
N LEU A 187 1.77 5.33 -1.23
CA LEU A 187 0.50 6.07 -1.19
C LEU A 187 -0.71 5.15 -1.17
N GLY A 188 -0.52 3.90 -0.75
CA GLY A 188 -1.59 2.93 -0.57
C GLY A 188 -1.93 2.08 -1.80
N MET A 189 -1.24 2.26 -2.91
CA MET A 189 -1.36 1.40 -4.10
C MET A 189 -0.46 0.18 -3.99
N GLY A 190 -0.72 -0.88 -4.75
CA GLY A 190 0.13 -2.08 -4.81
C GLY A 190 0.39 -2.78 -3.48
N LEU A 191 -0.50 -2.61 -2.51
CA LEU A 191 -0.49 -3.34 -1.24
C LEU A 191 -0.96 -4.77 -1.52
N CYS A 192 -0.19 -5.76 -1.06
CA CYS A 192 -0.54 -7.17 -1.17
C CYS A 192 -0.83 -7.81 0.19
N ALA A 193 -1.84 -8.68 0.21
CA ALA A 193 -2.18 -9.53 1.33
C ALA A 193 -1.63 -10.95 1.13
N PRO A 194 -1.25 -11.66 2.22
CA PRO A 194 -0.77 -13.02 2.11
C PRO A 194 -1.92 -13.97 1.79
N ARG A 195 -1.62 -14.98 0.98
CA ARG A 195 -2.54 -16.09 0.67
C ARG A 195 -2.04 -17.39 1.32
N PRO A 196 -2.95 -18.30 1.70
CA PRO A 196 -2.62 -19.68 2.05
C PRO A 196 -1.93 -20.44 0.91
#